data_AF-A0A7K3DJT6-F1
#
_entry.id   AF-A0A7K3DJT6-F1
#
_cell.length_a   1.000
_cell.length_b   1.000
_cell.length_c   1.000
_cell.angle_alpha   90.00
_cell.angle_beta   90.00
_cell.angle_gamma   90.00
#
_symmetry.space_group_name_H-M   'P 1'
#
loop_
_entity.id
_entity.type
_entity.pdbx_description
1 polymer ?
#
loop_
_entity_poly.entity_id
_entity_poly.type
_entity_poly.pdbx_seq_one_letter_code
_entity_poly.pdbx_strand_id
1 'polypeptide(L)' 'GPEPRRWLPGHDVRHTEFGPGWVQGSGLGRVTVRFETPYAREPGRVRTFRVDDPELSAADPLPLIERERSTD' A
#
# COMPACT_ATOMS: atom_id res chain seq x y z
N GLY A 1 -2.23 26.93 -2.52
CA GLY A 1 -1.13 26.41 -1.68
C GLY A 1 -0.71 25.05 -2.21
N PRO A 2 0.34 24.40 -1.67
CA PRO A 2 0.56 23.00 -1.99
C PRO A 2 -0.65 22.19 -1.53
N GLU A 3 -1.20 21.35 -2.41
CA GLU A 3 -2.23 20.37 -2.03
C GLU A 3 -1.70 19.52 -0.85
N PRO A 4 -2.54 19.20 0.14
CA PRO A 4 -2.15 18.32 1.24
C PRO A 4 -1.55 17.02 0.68
N ARG A 5 -0.44 16.54 1.24
CA ARG A 5 0.13 15.25 0.83
C ARG A 5 -0.88 14.15 1.15
N ARG A 6 -1.56 13.64 0.11
CA ARG A 6 -2.59 12.60 0.20
C ARG A 6 -2.08 11.29 0.80
N TRP A 7 -0.83 10.94 0.51
CA TRP A 7 -0.21 9.68 0.89
C TRP A 7 0.93 9.93 1.87
N LEU A 8 0.78 9.54 3.13
CA LEU A 8 1.85 9.65 4.13
C LEU A 8 2.59 8.31 4.27
N PRO A 9 3.89 8.31 4.63
CA PRO A 9 4.59 7.08 4.97
C PRO A 9 3.81 6.24 5.99
N GLY A 10 3.72 4.93 5.73
CA GLY A 10 2.97 4.00 6.56
C GLY A 10 1.47 3.90 6.27
N HIS A 11 0.89 4.77 5.42
CA HIS A 11 -0.49 4.57 4.97
C HIS A 11 -0.64 3.23 4.25
N ASP A 12 -1.61 2.43 4.69
CA ASP A 12 -2.08 1.24 4.00
C ASP A 12 -2.85 1.62 2.73
N VAL A 13 -2.53 0.92 1.65
CA VAL A 13 -3.10 1.14 0.32
C VAL A 13 -3.37 -0.20 -0.36
N ARG A 14 -4.24 -0.15 -1.37
CA ARG A 14 -4.46 -1.25 -2.30
C ARG A 14 -4.31 -0.71 -3.71
N HIS A 15 -3.55 -1.43 -4.53
CA HIS A 15 -3.54 -1.25 -5.97
C HIS A 15 -4.35 -2.38 -6.61
N THR A 16 -5.13 -2.10 -7.66
CA THR A 16 -5.95 -3.12 -8.34
C THR A 16 -5.08 -4.26 -8.90
N GLU A 17 -3.98 -3.94 -9.57
CA GLU A 17 -3.02 -4.91 -10.11
C GLU A 17 -2.11 -5.55 -9.04
N PHE A 18 -1.49 -4.75 -8.16
CA PHE A 18 -0.43 -5.24 -7.27
C PHE A 18 -0.91 -5.69 -5.88
N GLY A 19 -2.17 -5.47 -5.55
CA GLY A 19 -2.76 -5.86 -4.27
C GLY A 19 -2.41 -4.91 -3.12
N PRO A 20 -2.41 -5.41 -1.86
CA PRO A 20 -2.16 -4.59 -0.67
C PRO A 20 -0.69 -4.16 -0.56
N GLY A 21 -0.47 -3.01 0.04
CA GLY A 21 0.86 -2.50 0.35
C GLY A 21 0.80 -1.28 1.25
N TRP A 22 1.97 -0.70 1.53
CA TRP A 22 2.07 0.55 2.29
C TRP A 22 2.97 1.56 1.60
N VAL A 23 2.66 2.83 1.85
CA VAL A 23 3.45 3.96 1.35
C VAL A 23 4.79 4.00 2.06
N GLN A 24 5.87 3.97 1.29
CA GLN A 24 7.22 4.26 1.79
C GLN A 24 7.52 5.76 1.81
N GLY A 25 6.91 6.53 0.89
CA GLY A 25 7.02 7.99 0.85
C GLY A 25 6.26 8.63 -0.30
N SER A 26 6.06 9.95 -0.25
CA SER A 26 5.39 10.72 -1.30
C SER A 26 6.00 12.13 -1.47
N GLY A 27 5.91 12.65 -2.69
CA GLY A 27 6.43 13.96 -3.07
C GLY A 27 6.40 14.17 -4.57
N LEU A 28 6.43 15.44 -5.02
CA LEU A 28 6.48 15.80 -6.44
C LEU A 28 5.37 15.13 -7.30
N GLY A 29 4.17 15.01 -6.74
CA GLY A 29 3.04 14.36 -7.42
C GLY A 29 3.20 12.84 -7.57
N ARG A 30 4.13 12.21 -6.84
CA ARG A 30 4.36 10.76 -6.84
C ARG A 30 4.26 10.14 -5.45
N VAL A 31 3.98 8.85 -5.43
CA VAL A 31 3.94 8.01 -4.23
C VAL A 31 4.66 6.70 -4.50
N THR A 32 5.52 6.26 -3.58
CA THR A 32 6.22 4.97 -3.65
C THR A 32 5.60 4.01 -2.65
N VAL A 33 5.20 2.84 -3.13
CA VAL A 33 4.49 1.80 -2.37
C VAL A 33 5.28 0.50 -2.44
N ARG A 34 5.37 -0.19 -1.30
CA ARG A 34 5.85 -1.57 -1.23
C ARG A 34 4.64 -2.50 -1.11
N PHE A 35 4.54 -3.46 -2.03
CA PHE A 35 3.47 -4.45 -2.08
C PHE A 35 3.95 -5.76 -1.47
N GLU A 36 3.65 -5.93 -0.19
CA GLU A 36 3.79 -7.17 0.57
C GLU A 36 2.67 -7.25 1.61
N THR A 37 2.52 -8.43 2.20
CA THR A 37 1.60 -8.65 3.32
C THR A 37 2.42 -8.91 4.59
N PRO A 38 1.85 -8.70 5.79
CA PRO A 38 2.55 -8.97 7.05
C PRO A 38 3.08 -10.41 7.21
N TYR A 39 2.52 -11.36 6.45
CA TYR A 39 2.84 -12.78 6.46
C TYR A 39 3.70 -13.21 5.25
N ALA A 40 4.08 -12.29 4.36
CA ALA A 40 4.96 -12.59 3.24
C ALA A 40 6.35 -13.01 3.72
N ARG A 41 6.87 -14.12 3.17
CA ARG A 41 8.21 -14.63 3.50
C ARG A 41 9.33 -13.91 2.77
N GLU A 42 9.02 -13.36 1.60
CA GLU A 42 9.97 -12.66 0.74
C GLU A 42 9.61 -11.17 0.64
N PRO A 43 10.60 -10.27 0.50
CA PRO A 43 10.33 -8.85 0.32
C PRO A 43 9.44 -8.57 -0.89
N GLY A 44 8.50 -7.64 -0.69
CA GLY A 44 7.55 -7.16 -1.67
C GLY A 44 8.17 -6.33 -2.77
N ARG A 45 7.45 -6.26 -3.89
CA ARG A 45 7.80 -5.38 -5.00
C ARG A 45 7.56 -3.94 -4.61
N VAL A 46 8.51 -3.06 -4.94
CA VAL A 46 8.34 -1.61 -4.81
C VAL A 46 7.95 -1.02 -6.16
N ARG A 47 6.98 -0.10 -6.16
CA ARG A 47 6.56 0.67 -7.36
C ARG A 47 6.29 2.12 -6.99
N THR A 48 6.34 2.99 -7.98
CA THR A 48 6.04 4.42 -7.84
C THR A 48 4.94 4.81 -8.81
N PHE A 49 3.89 5.47 -8.30
CA PHE A 49 2.72 5.91 -9.06
C PHE A 49 2.57 7.43 -9.01
N ARG A 50 1.65 7.96 -9.81
CA ARG A 50 1.14 9.32 -9.59
C ARG A 50 0.24 9.32 -8.35
N VAL A 51 0.15 10.45 -7.65
CA VAL A 51 -0.68 10.56 -6.42
C VAL A 51 -2.18 10.44 -6.70
N ASP A 52 -2.59 10.65 -7.95
CA ASP A 52 -3.95 10.59 -8.49
C ASP A 52 -4.20 9.34 -9.34
N ASP A 53 -3.31 8.34 -9.27
CA ASP A 53 -3.50 7.07 -9.94
C ASP A 53 -4.86 6.47 -9.52
N PRO A 54 -5.78 6.22 -10.48
CA PRO A 54 -7.13 5.74 -10.18
C PRO A 54 -7.13 4.31 -9.64
N GLU A 55 -6.06 3.55 -9.85
CA GLU A 55 -5.92 2.18 -9.38
C GLU A 55 -5.40 2.09 -7.95
N LEU A 56 -4.95 3.21 -7.36
CA LEU A 56 -4.43 3.29 -6.00
C LEU A 56 -5.45 3.91 -5.04
N SER A 57 -5.92 3.13 -4.08
CA SER A 57 -6.84 3.57 -3.03
C SER A 57 -6.26 3.38 -1.63
N ALA A 58 -6.75 4.14 -0.66
CA ALA A 58 -6.51 3.85 0.75
C ALA A 58 -7.12 2.49 1.09
N ALA A 59 -6.52 1.79 2.05
CA ALA A 59 -7.02 0.52 2.56
C ALA A 59 -6.95 0.52 4.08
N ASP A 60 -7.77 -0.33 4.70
CA ASP A 60 -7.58 -0.67 6.11
C ASP A 60 -6.34 -1.55 6.26
N PRO A 61 -5.64 -1.47 7.41
CA PRO A 61 -4.49 -2.31 7.69
C PRO A 61 -4.88 -3.80 7.66
N LEU A 62 -3.99 -4.62 7.11
CA LEU A 62 -4.12 -6.07 7.22
C LEU A 62 -3.93 -6.53 8.68
N PRO A 63 -4.59 -7.61 9.11
CA PRO A 63 -4.33 -8.19 10.42
C PRO A 63 -2.86 -8.60 10.53
N LEU A 64 -2.25 -8.28 11.67
CA LEU A 64 -0.85 -8.61 11.94
C LEU A 64 -0.62 -10.09 12.23
N ILE A 65 -1.68 -10.81 12.63
CA ILE A 65 -1.66 -12.26 12.82
C ILE A 65 -2.43 -12.94 11.69
N GLU A 66 -1.85 -13.99 11.14
CA GLU A 66 -2.56 -14.87 10.23
C GLU A 66 -3.64 -15.59 11.04
N ARG A 67 -4.92 -15.26 10.80
CA ARG A 67 -6.00 -16.10 11.30
C ARG A 67 -5.96 -17.38 10.49
N GLU A 68 -5.76 -18.53 11.16
CA GLU A 68 -5.89 -19.83 10.52
C GLU A 68 -7.16 -19.83 9.68
N ARG A 69 -7.03 -20.08 8.37
CA ARG A 69 -8.20 -20.26 7.53
C ARG A 69 -8.99 -21.41 8.14
N SER A 70 -10.16 -21.11 8.70
CA SER A 70 -11.11 -22.13 9.12
C SER A 70 -11.34 -23.02 7.90
N THR A 71 -10.78 -24.21 7.97
CA THR A 71 -11.06 -25.26 6.99
C THR A 71 -12.35 -25.87 7.51
N ASP A 72 -13.45 -25.54 6.85
CA ASP A 72 -14.67 -26.35 6.91
C ASP A 72 -14.44 -27.61 6.07
#